data_AF-A0A2N7WRC6-F1
#
_entry.id   AF-A0A2N7WRC6-F1
#
_cell.length_a   1.000
_cell.length_b   1.000
_cell.length_c   1.000
_cell.angle_alpha   90.00
_cell.angle_beta   90.00
_cell.angle_gamma   90.00
#
_symmetry.space_group_name_H-M   'P 1'
#
loop_
_entity.id
_entity.type
_entity.pdbx_description
1 polymer ?
#
loop_
_entity_poly.entity_id
_entity_poly.type
_entity_poly.pdbx_seq_one_letter_code
_entity_poly.pdbx_strand_id
1 'polypeptide(L)'
;MTATRRASRPGPARWIAYVIAVLVFAWLATQVFYFAQIAVWNYVNPRSTAFMRSDAWRLSRDRPDLSMQHTWVPYDQISRNLKRAIIASEDANFVNNNGYETDAILQAWERNKAKGKIVRGGSTITQQLARNLFLSREKSYIRKGQELIITWMLETLMEKERIFEIYLNSVEWGNGVYGAEAAARYYYRTSASKLTAGQSARLAVMLPQPKYFDEHRGSVYLAQRSRVIARRMGAAELPE
;
A
#
# COMPACT_ATOMS: atom_id res chain seq x y z
N MET A 1 -3.31 46.89 52.38
CA MET A 1 -4.29 45.82 52.08
C MET A 1 -4.22 45.49 50.60
N THR A 2 -3.47 44.47 50.21
CA THR A 2 -3.32 44.03 48.81
C THR A 2 -4.36 42.96 48.54
N ALA A 3 -5.36 43.29 47.73
CA ALA A 3 -6.39 42.34 47.31
C ALA A 3 -5.80 41.30 46.36
N THR A 4 -5.68 40.06 46.82
CA THR A 4 -5.29 38.91 46.01
C THR A 4 -6.41 38.61 45.01
N ARG A 5 -6.22 39.00 43.74
CA ARG A 5 -7.09 38.59 42.63
C ARG A 5 -7.08 37.05 42.54
N ARG A 6 -8.17 36.40 42.96
CA ARG A 6 -8.40 34.98 42.72
C ARG A 6 -8.40 34.73 41.21
N ALA A 7 -7.42 34.01 40.70
CA ALA A 7 -7.40 33.57 39.32
C ALA A 7 -8.67 32.74 39.05
N SER A 8 -9.57 33.25 38.21
CA SER A 8 -10.78 32.55 37.82
C SER A 8 -10.39 31.24 37.14
N ARG A 9 -10.78 30.09 37.72
CA ARG A 9 -10.56 28.78 37.11
C ARG A 9 -11.12 28.79 35.68
N PRO A 10 -10.36 28.32 34.68
CA PRO A 10 -10.85 28.32 33.30
C PRO A 10 -12.13 27.50 33.23
N GLY A 11 -13.20 28.12 32.72
CA GLY A 11 -14.50 27.46 32.55
C GLY A 11 -14.42 26.25 31.60
N PRO A 12 -15.42 25.37 31.62
CA PRO A 12 -15.42 24.12 30.82
C PRO A 12 -15.21 24.37 29.33
N ALA A 13 -15.70 25.50 28.78
CA ALA A 13 -15.47 25.89 27.39
C ALA A 13 -13.99 26.09 27.04
N ARG A 14 -13.17 26.63 27.96
CA ARG A 14 -11.72 26.81 27.75
C ARG A 14 -10.99 25.47 27.73
N TRP A 15 -11.43 24.51 28.54
CA TRP A 15 -10.90 23.15 28.52
C TRP A 15 -11.27 22.41 27.24
N ILE A 16 -12.51 22.53 26.77
CA ILE A 16 -12.94 21.95 25.48
C ILE A 16 -12.11 22.55 24.33
N ALA A 17 -11.97 23.87 24.27
CA ALA A 17 -11.16 24.53 23.26
C ALA A 17 -9.68 24.09 23.30
N TYR A 18 -9.11 23.94 24.50
CA TYR A 18 -7.76 23.43 24.68
C TYR A 18 -7.61 22.00 24.16
N VAL A 19 -8.53 21.08 24.52
CA VAL A 19 -8.50 19.70 24.03
C VAL A 19 -8.60 19.65 22.51
N ILE A 20 -9.53 20.41 21.91
CA ILE A 20 -9.66 20.50 20.45
C ILE A 20 -8.36 21.02 19.82
N ALA A 21 -7.77 22.07 20.38
CA ALA A 21 -6.52 22.63 19.87
C ALA A 21 -5.37 21.61 19.93
N VAL A 22 -5.25 20.85 21.03
CA VAL A 22 -4.26 19.78 21.17
C VAL A 22 -4.49 18.67 20.14
N LEU A 23 -5.73 18.24 19.91
CA LEU A 23 -6.06 17.22 18.92
C LEU A 23 -5.75 17.69 17.49
N VAL A 24 -6.09 18.93 17.16
CA VAL A 24 -5.77 19.54 15.86
C VAL A 24 -4.27 19.65 15.67
N PHE A 25 -3.54 20.13 16.69
CA PHE A 25 -2.08 20.21 16.65
C PHE A 25 -1.44 18.83 16.47
N ALA A 26 -1.88 17.82 17.22
CA ALA A 26 -1.38 16.46 17.08
C ALA A 26 -1.66 15.87 15.69
N TRP A 27 -2.84 16.14 15.13
CA TRP A 27 -3.18 15.73 13.76
C TRP A 27 -2.28 16.42 12.72
N LEU A 28 -2.07 17.73 12.83
CA LEU A 28 -1.17 18.49 11.94
C LEU A 28 0.27 18.01 12.06
N ALA A 29 0.77 17.80 13.28
CA ALA A 29 2.10 17.25 13.52
C ALA A 29 2.26 15.87 12.86
N THR A 30 1.21 15.05 12.88
CA THR A 30 1.20 13.75 12.18
C THR A 30 1.30 13.92 10.65
N GLN A 31 0.62 14.91 10.08
CA GLN A 31 0.74 15.20 8.63
C GLN A 31 2.14 15.67 8.25
N VAL A 32 2.73 16.55 9.07
CA VAL A 32 4.11 17.03 8.88
C VAL A 32 5.09 15.87 8.98
N PHE A 33 4.89 14.95 9.93
CA PHE A 33 5.69 13.74 10.05
C PHE A 33 5.62 12.88 8.79
N TYR A 34 4.42 12.61 8.25
CA TYR A 34 4.27 11.85 7.02
C TYR A 34 4.94 12.54 5.83
N PHE A 35 4.72 13.85 5.67
CA PHE A 35 5.34 14.62 4.60
C PHE A 35 6.87 14.57 4.66
N ALA A 36 7.46 14.81 5.84
CA ALA A 36 8.90 14.74 6.03
C ALA A 36 9.45 13.33 5.77
N GLN A 37 8.75 12.28 6.22
CA GLN A 37 9.15 10.91 6.00
C GLN A 37 9.12 10.53 4.51
N ILE A 38 8.09 10.97 3.77
CA ILE A 38 7.96 10.76 2.32
C ILE A 38 9.08 11.49 1.58
N ALA A 39 9.36 12.74 1.95
CA ALA A 39 10.46 13.51 1.37
C ALA A 39 11.82 12.82 1.55
N VAL A 40 12.06 12.23 2.73
CA VAL A 40 13.27 11.41 2.96
C VAL A 40 13.27 10.15 2.08
N TRP A 41 12.11 9.49 1.92
CA TRP A 41 12.01 8.28 1.12
C TRP A 41 12.16 8.47 -0.39
N ASN A 42 12.13 9.71 -0.86
CA ASN A 42 12.54 10.03 -2.21
C ASN A 42 14.01 9.66 -2.48
N TYR A 43 14.86 9.69 -1.44
CA TYR A 43 16.30 9.43 -1.54
C TYR A 43 16.77 8.18 -0.78
N VAL A 44 16.01 7.76 0.24
CA VAL A 44 16.39 6.64 1.13
C VAL A 44 15.31 5.58 1.12
N ASN A 45 15.70 4.30 1.04
CA ASN A 45 14.74 3.20 1.01
C ASN A 45 14.07 3.00 2.40
N PRO A 46 12.74 2.84 2.46
CA PRO A 46 12.05 2.45 3.69
C PRO A 46 12.59 1.12 4.23
N ARG A 47 12.99 1.11 5.51
CA ARG A 47 13.46 -0.13 6.18
C ARG A 47 12.32 -1.06 6.58
N SER A 48 11.18 -0.50 6.96
CA SER A 48 9.99 -1.28 7.32
C SER A 48 8.73 -0.45 7.10
N THR A 49 7.61 -1.15 6.90
CA THR A 49 6.29 -0.54 6.72
C THR A 49 5.38 -0.84 7.91
N ALA A 50 4.27 -0.10 8.03
CA ALA A 50 3.25 -0.40 9.04
C ALA A 50 2.74 -1.83 8.90
N PHE A 51 2.58 -2.32 7.67
CA PHE A 51 2.16 -3.69 7.40
C PHE A 51 3.19 -4.72 7.87
N MET A 52 4.47 -4.54 7.52
CA MET A 52 5.55 -5.42 7.98
C MET A 52 5.62 -5.50 9.50
N ARG A 53 5.54 -4.35 10.19
CA ARG A 53 5.55 -4.30 11.67
C ARG A 53 4.34 -5.01 12.27
N SER A 54 3.14 -4.78 11.73
CA SER A 54 1.92 -5.45 12.18
C SER A 54 1.99 -6.96 11.96
N ASP A 55 2.60 -7.40 10.85
CA ASP A 55 2.75 -8.80 10.51
C ASP A 55 3.80 -9.50 11.35
N ALA A 56 4.93 -8.86 11.64
CA ALA A 56 5.94 -9.40 12.53
C ALA A 56 5.34 -9.74 13.91
N TRP A 57 4.52 -8.83 14.45
CA TRP A 57 3.79 -9.08 15.71
C TRP A 57 2.81 -10.25 15.58
N ARG A 58 1.98 -10.29 14.52
CA ARG A 58 1.07 -11.41 14.28
C ARG A 58 1.81 -12.75 14.17
N LEU A 59 2.86 -12.82 13.35
CA LEU A 59 3.63 -14.04 13.14
C LEU A 59 4.25 -14.55 14.43
N SER A 60 4.83 -13.67 15.25
CA SER A 60 5.38 -14.06 16.55
C SER A 60 4.36 -14.70 17.50
N ARG A 61 3.07 -14.38 17.34
CA ARG A 61 1.99 -14.87 18.20
C ARG A 61 1.30 -16.10 17.62
N ASP A 62 0.94 -16.05 16.34
CA ASP A 62 0.01 -17.00 15.72
C ASP A 62 0.73 -18.05 14.86
N ARG A 63 1.91 -17.72 14.32
CA ARG A 63 2.68 -18.55 13.37
C ARG A 63 4.19 -18.41 13.60
N PRO A 64 4.70 -18.79 14.80
CA PRO A 64 6.12 -18.63 15.14
C PRO A 64 7.03 -19.53 14.28
N ASP A 65 6.46 -20.47 13.52
CA ASP A 65 7.11 -21.29 12.51
C ASP A 65 7.59 -20.49 11.28
N LEU A 66 6.99 -19.32 11.04
CA LEU A 66 7.31 -18.48 9.89
C LEU A 66 8.16 -17.28 10.29
N SER A 67 9.15 -16.97 9.45
CA SER A 67 9.94 -15.74 9.56
C SER A 67 9.53 -14.72 8.50
N MET A 68 9.67 -13.43 8.84
CA MET A 68 9.46 -12.35 7.87
C MET A 68 10.63 -12.30 6.88
N GLN A 69 10.33 -12.47 5.61
CA GLN A 69 11.27 -12.40 4.49
C GLN A 69 11.08 -11.07 3.76
N HIS A 70 12.14 -10.27 3.73
CA HIS A 70 12.19 -9.01 3.00
C HIS A 70 13.60 -8.76 2.50
N THR A 71 13.72 -8.38 1.24
CA THR A 71 15.00 -7.98 0.64
C THR A 71 14.71 -6.89 -0.37
N TRP A 72 15.33 -5.73 -0.16
CA TRP A 72 15.23 -4.62 -1.10
C TRP A 72 16.06 -4.92 -2.34
N VAL A 73 15.50 -4.69 -3.52
CA VAL A 73 16.23 -4.66 -4.79
C VAL A 73 15.91 -3.36 -5.53
N PRO A 74 16.90 -2.71 -6.16
CA PRO A 74 16.69 -1.54 -7.00
C PRO A 74 15.67 -1.80 -8.12
N TYR A 75 15.01 -0.73 -8.61
CA TYR A 75 13.95 -0.83 -9.60
C TYR A 75 14.37 -1.58 -10.86
N ASP A 76 15.55 -1.28 -11.41
CA ASP A 76 16.13 -1.91 -12.61
C ASP A 76 16.39 -3.42 -12.44
N GLN A 77 16.59 -3.88 -11.21
CA GLN A 77 16.78 -5.30 -10.87
C GLN A 77 15.46 -6.07 -10.67
N ILE A 78 14.32 -5.43 -10.92
CA ILE A 78 13.01 -6.09 -10.92
C ILE A 78 12.57 -6.34 -12.37
N SER A 79 12.16 -7.57 -12.67
CA SER A 79 11.72 -7.96 -14.01
C SER A 79 10.65 -7.02 -14.57
N ARG A 80 10.85 -6.56 -15.81
CA ARG A 80 9.86 -5.76 -16.55
C ARG A 80 8.52 -6.49 -16.67
N ASN A 81 8.54 -7.83 -16.70
CA ASN A 81 7.31 -8.62 -16.71
C ASN A 81 6.52 -8.46 -15.41
N LEU A 82 7.20 -8.43 -14.25
CA LEU A 82 6.53 -8.25 -12.96
C LEU A 82 5.92 -6.86 -12.88
N LYS A 83 6.71 -5.83 -13.20
CA LYS A 83 6.27 -4.43 -13.25
C LYS A 83 4.98 -4.28 -14.08
N ARG A 84 5.01 -4.77 -15.32
CA ARG A 84 3.85 -4.75 -16.23
C ARG A 84 2.67 -5.56 -15.73
N ALA A 85 2.90 -6.74 -15.16
CA ALA A 85 1.83 -7.58 -14.64
C ALA A 85 1.09 -6.90 -13.48
N ILE A 86 1.82 -6.21 -12.60
CA ILE A 86 1.23 -5.48 -11.48
C ILE A 86 0.41 -4.29 -11.96
N ILE A 87 0.96 -3.42 -12.81
CA ILE A 87 0.22 -2.29 -13.38
C ILE A 87 -1.04 -2.80 -14.09
N ALA A 88 -0.92 -3.80 -14.95
CA ALA A 88 -2.07 -4.36 -15.67
C ALA A 88 -3.10 -5.04 -14.75
N SER A 89 -2.74 -5.49 -13.55
CA SER A 89 -3.65 -6.15 -12.61
C SER A 89 -4.33 -5.17 -11.65
N GLU A 90 -3.54 -4.29 -11.06
CA GLU A 90 -3.91 -3.44 -9.92
C GLU A 90 -4.33 -2.03 -10.35
N ASP A 91 -3.63 -1.42 -11.31
CA ASP A 91 -3.80 -0.01 -11.68
C ASP A 91 -3.32 0.23 -13.11
N ALA A 92 -4.19 -0.01 -14.10
CA ALA A 92 -3.80 0.02 -15.51
C ALA A 92 -3.42 1.42 -16.01
N ASN A 93 -3.87 2.48 -15.32
CA ASN A 93 -3.57 3.87 -15.63
C ASN A 93 -2.53 4.47 -14.67
N PHE A 94 -1.75 3.65 -13.96
CA PHE A 94 -0.83 4.07 -12.91
C PHE A 94 0.11 5.20 -13.33
N VAL A 95 0.68 5.12 -14.54
CA VAL A 95 1.66 6.09 -15.05
C VAL A 95 1.03 7.48 -15.25
N ASN A 96 -0.24 7.52 -15.64
CA ASN A 96 -0.91 8.77 -16.05
C ASN A 96 -1.86 9.34 -14.99
N ASN A 97 -2.17 8.59 -13.93
CA ASN A 97 -3.05 9.06 -12.86
C ASN A 97 -2.27 9.83 -11.77
N ASN A 98 -2.96 10.62 -10.94
CA ASN A 98 -2.35 11.32 -9.79
C ASN A 98 -2.66 10.59 -8.46
N GLY A 99 -2.62 9.27 -8.46
CA GLY A 99 -2.90 8.42 -7.29
C GLY A 99 -4.39 8.16 -7.04
N TYR A 100 -5.27 8.65 -7.90
CA TYR A 100 -6.70 8.36 -7.90
C TYR A 100 -7.21 8.21 -9.32
N GLU A 101 -8.14 7.28 -9.52
CA GLU A 101 -8.75 7.00 -10.81
C GLU A 101 -10.27 7.17 -10.68
N THR A 102 -10.75 8.40 -10.91
CA THR A 102 -12.16 8.78 -10.75
C THR A 102 -13.08 7.89 -11.59
N ASP A 103 -12.67 7.56 -12.80
CA ASP A 103 -13.45 6.70 -13.70
C ASP A 103 -13.52 5.26 -13.20
N ALA A 104 -12.45 4.73 -12.61
CA ALA A 104 -12.48 3.40 -12.01
C ALA A 104 -13.32 3.37 -10.73
N ILE A 105 -13.35 4.46 -9.96
CA ILE A 105 -14.25 4.60 -8.80
C ILE A 105 -15.70 4.58 -9.27
N LEU A 106 -16.05 5.36 -10.29
CA LEU A 106 -17.40 5.41 -10.88
C LEU A 106 -17.81 4.04 -11.46
N GLN A 107 -16.96 3.42 -12.27
CA GLN A 107 -17.22 2.08 -12.82
C GLN A 107 -17.33 1.00 -11.74
N ALA A 108 -16.53 1.08 -10.67
CA ALA A 108 -16.63 0.17 -9.55
C ALA A 108 -17.96 0.36 -8.81
N TRP A 109 -18.38 1.61 -8.59
CA TRP A 109 -19.67 1.93 -7.98
C TRP A 109 -20.84 1.39 -8.80
N GLU A 110 -20.87 1.64 -10.11
CA GLU A 110 -21.92 1.14 -11.01
C GLU A 110 -21.99 -0.39 -11.03
N ARG A 111 -20.84 -1.07 -11.15
CA ARG A 111 -20.78 -2.55 -11.12
C ARG A 111 -21.18 -3.12 -9.77
N ASN A 112 -20.82 -2.46 -8.67
CA ASN A 112 -21.20 -2.88 -7.33
C ASN A 112 -22.70 -2.69 -7.08
N LYS A 113 -23.29 -1.59 -7.58
CA LYS A 113 -24.74 -1.33 -7.59
C LYS A 113 -25.48 -2.40 -8.39
N ALA A 114 -24.99 -2.72 -9.59
CA ALA A 114 -25.57 -3.75 -10.45
C ALA A 114 -25.48 -5.17 -9.87
N LYS A 115 -24.45 -5.47 -9.08
CA LYS A 115 -24.22 -6.81 -8.50
C LYS A 115 -24.66 -6.95 -7.04
N GLY A 116 -25.15 -5.88 -6.42
CA GLY A 116 -25.58 -5.85 -5.01
C GLY A 116 -24.48 -6.16 -3.98
N LYS A 117 -23.21 -6.22 -4.39
CA LYS A 117 -22.06 -6.53 -3.53
C LYS A 117 -20.81 -5.83 -4.04
N ILE A 118 -19.86 -5.54 -3.14
CA ILE A 118 -18.57 -4.94 -3.51
C ILE A 118 -17.71 -6.02 -4.20
N VAL A 119 -17.56 -5.94 -5.53
CA VAL A 119 -16.84 -6.93 -6.35
C VAL A 119 -15.41 -6.48 -6.69
N ARG A 120 -15.13 -5.18 -6.71
CA ARG A 120 -13.80 -4.61 -6.96
C ARG A 120 -13.55 -3.41 -6.06
N GLY A 121 -12.38 -3.39 -5.41
CA GLY A 121 -11.86 -2.19 -4.74
C GLY A 121 -11.03 -1.39 -5.74
N GLY A 122 -11.46 -0.18 -6.08
CA GLY A 122 -10.76 0.71 -7.02
C GLY A 122 -9.63 1.50 -6.38
N SER A 123 -8.76 0.86 -5.58
CA SER A 123 -7.60 1.54 -4.99
C SER A 123 -6.38 1.41 -5.90
N THR A 124 -5.82 2.56 -6.28
CA THR A 124 -4.60 2.68 -7.10
C THR A 124 -3.38 2.10 -6.39
N ILE A 125 -2.30 1.88 -7.13
CA ILE A 125 -1.02 1.40 -6.56
C ILE A 125 -0.55 2.36 -5.46
N THR A 126 -0.66 3.68 -5.66
CA THR A 126 -0.22 4.67 -4.68
C THR A 126 -1.09 4.69 -3.42
N GLN A 127 -2.40 4.46 -3.55
CA GLN A 127 -3.28 4.28 -2.39
C GLN A 127 -2.93 3.03 -1.58
N GLN A 128 -2.63 1.94 -2.28
CA GLN A 128 -2.17 0.72 -1.63
C GLN A 128 -0.83 0.93 -0.92
N LEU A 129 0.09 1.66 -1.55
CA LEU A 129 1.38 2.02 -0.96
C LEU A 129 1.22 2.89 0.29
N ALA A 130 0.45 3.97 0.21
CA ALA A 130 0.14 4.86 1.33
C ALA A 130 -0.35 4.08 2.55
N ARG A 131 -1.28 3.14 2.32
CA ARG A 131 -1.80 2.26 3.37
C ARG A 131 -0.72 1.35 3.94
N ASN A 132 0.07 0.70 3.09
CA ASN A 132 1.12 -0.24 3.50
C ASN A 132 2.18 0.44 4.37
N LEU A 133 2.67 1.61 3.93
CA LEU A 133 3.74 2.36 4.59
C LEU A 133 3.36 2.85 5.98
N PHE A 134 2.18 3.46 6.12
CA PHE A 134 1.85 4.27 7.31
C PHE A 134 0.65 3.79 8.12
N LEU A 135 -0.29 3.07 7.52
CA LEU A 135 -1.62 2.87 8.10
C LEU A 135 -1.85 1.43 8.55
N SER A 136 -2.83 1.25 9.43
CA SER A 136 -3.27 -0.08 9.85
C SER A 136 -4.06 -0.78 8.73
N ARG A 137 -4.20 -2.11 8.85
CA ARG A 137 -5.03 -2.93 7.96
C ARG A 137 -6.54 -2.76 8.23
N GLU A 138 -6.91 -2.12 9.33
CA GLU A 138 -8.30 -1.97 9.75
C GLU A 138 -9.09 -1.09 8.78
N LYS A 139 -10.34 -1.43 8.53
CA LYS A 139 -11.18 -0.67 7.60
C LYS A 139 -12.00 0.37 8.36
N SER A 140 -11.61 1.63 8.26
CA SER A 140 -12.41 2.77 8.73
C SER A 140 -12.40 3.91 7.73
N TYR A 141 -13.44 4.75 7.76
CA TYR A 141 -13.53 5.93 6.91
C TYR A 141 -12.43 6.95 7.22
N ILE A 142 -12.10 7.13 8.50
CA ILE A 142 -11.00 8.01 8.94
C ILE A 142 -9.68 7.54 8.34
N ARG A 143 -9.36 6.24 8.42
CA ARG A 143 -8.17 5.66 7.80
C ARG A 143 -8.18 5.84 6.29
N LYS A 144 -9.34 5.69 5.62
CA LYS A 144 -9.42 5.93 4.17
C LYS A 144 -9.20 7.41 3.81
N GLY A 145 -9.70 8.35 4.61
CA GLY A 145 -9.39 9.78 4.44
C GLY A 145 -7.89 10.06 4.58
N GLN A 146 -7.25 9.48 5.58
CA GLN A 146 -5.80 9.58 5.77
C GLN A 146 -5.00 8.94 4.61
N GLU A 147 -5.48 7.81 4.08
CA GLU A 147 -4.90 7.17 2.88
C GLU A 147 -4.89 8.12 1.68
N LEU A 148 -5.97 8.88 1.46
CA LEU A 148 -6.05 9.84 0.36
C LEU A 148 -5.06 11.01 0.54
N ILE A 149 -4.94 11.55 1.76
CA ILE A 149 -3.98 12.63 2.07
C ILE A 149 -2.55 12.17 1.82
N ILE A 150 -2.18 10.98 2.31
CA ILE A 150 -0.84 10.41 2.11
C ILE A 150 -0.60 10.08 0.63
N THR A 151 -1.61 9.60 -0.08
CA THR A 151 -1.52 9.34 -1.53
C THR A 151 -1.19 10.63 -2.28
N TRP A 152 -1.89 11.72 -1.97
CA TRP A 152 -1.61 13.02 -2.55
C TRP A 152 -0.18 13.49 -2.23
N MET A 153 0.31 13.29 -1.00
CA MET A 153 1.70 13.61 -0.64
C MET A 153 2.71 12.79 -1.44
N LEU A 154 2.49 11.48 -1.60
CA LEU A 154 3.36 10.59 -2.39
C LEU A 154 3.45 11.06 -3.84
N GLU A 155 2.31 11.29 -4.48
CA GLU A 155 2.23 11.73 -5.89
C GLU A 155 2.82 13.13 -6.12
N THR A 156 2.79 13.99 -5.10
CA THR A 156 3.34 15.35 -5.21
C THR A 156 4.86 15.37 -5.04
N LEU A 157 5.40 14.48 -4.20
CA LEU A 157 6.80 14.51 -3.78
C LEU A 157 7.70 13.52 -4.52
N MET A 158 7.13 12.52 -5.18
CA MET A 158 7.88 11.38 -5.72
C MET A 158 7.46 11.10 -7.16
N GLU A 159 8.45 10.78 -7.99
CA GLU A 159 8.19 10.31 -9.34
C GLU A 159 7.53 8.92 -9.34
N LYS A 160 6.79 8.61 -10.41
CA LYS A 160 6.07 7.34 -10.56
C LYS A 160 6.98 6.13 -10.47
N GLU A 161 8.19 6.22 -11.02
CA GLU A 161 9.18 5.15 -10.92
C GLU A 161 9.51 4.86 -9.44
N ARG A 162 9.81 5.92 -8.68
CA ARG A 162 10.18 5.78 -7.27
C ARG A 162 9.03 5.27 -6.42
N ILE A 163 7.81 5.77 -6.62
CA ILE A 163 6.59 5.24 -5.98
C ILE A 163 6.48 3.73 -6.24
N PHE A 164 6.69 3.33 -7.50
CA PHE A 164 6.52 1.95 -7.90
C PHE A 164 7.62 1.03 -7.37
N GLU A 165 8.88 1.50 -7.32
CA GLU A 165 9.98 0.78 -6.68
C GLU A 165 9.67 0.48 -5.21
N ILE A 166 9.22 1.51 -4.46
CA ILE A 166 8.88 1.31 -3.04
C ILE A 166 7.72 0.33 -2.92
N TYR A 167 6.69 0.45 -3.76
CA TYR A 167 5.58 -0.49 -3.79
C TYR A 167 6.03 -1.92 -4.02
N LEU A 168 6.84 -2.18 -5.05
CA LEU A 168 7.30 -3.52 -5.40
C LEU A 168 8.19 -4.13 -4.31
N ASN A 169 8.91 -3.32 -3.55
CA ASN A 169 9.71 -3.75 -2.42
C ASN A 169 8.93 -3.84 -1.09
N SER A 170 7.73 -3.27 -1.01
CA SER A 170 6.96 -3.19 0.24
C SER A 170 5.68 -4.02 0.25
N VAL A 171 5.19 -4.44 -0.92
CA VAL A 171 3.94 -5.19 -1.03
C VAL A 171 4.08 -6.60 -0.44
N GLU A 172 3.00 -7.07 0.18
CA GLU A 172 2.89 -8.42 0.75
C GLU A 172 2.47 -9.41 -0.34
N TRP A 173 3.20 -10.52 -0.45
CA TRP A 173 2.94 -11.58 -1.42
C TRP A 173 2.38 -12.87 -0.80
N GLY A 174 2.58 -13.05 0.50
CA GLY A 174 2.14 -14.24 1.24
C GLY A 174 2.40 -14.08 2.74
N ASN A 175 2.36 -15.18 3.49
CA ASN A 175 2.56 -15.14 4.93
C ASN A 175 4.01 -14.76 5.29
N GLY A 176 4.21 -13.49 5.64
CA GLY A 176 5.53 -12.98 6.00
C GLY A 176 6.45 -12.71 4.80
N VAL A 177 5.94 -12.75 3.57
CA VAL A 177 6.75 -12.55 2.35
C VAL A 177 6.49 -11.15 1.81
N TYR A 178 7.49 -10.28 1.86
CA TYR A 178 7.40 -8.89 1.44
C TYR A 178 8.45 -8.54 0.39
N GLY A 179 8.02 -7.80 -0.63
CA GLY A 179 8.90 -7.34 -1.69
C GLY A 179 9.14 -8.37 -2.79
N ALA A 180 9.43 -7.88 -3.99
CA ALA A 180 9.55 -8.69 -5.21
C ALA A 180 10.65 -9.75 -5.13
N GLU A 181 11.80 -9.44 -4.53
CA GLU A 181 12.91 -10.40 -4.40
C GLU A 181 12.53 -11.56 -3.47
N ALA A 182 11.97 -11.26 -2.29
CA ALA A 182 11.52 -12.31 -1.37
C ALA A 182 10.46 -13.21 -2.03
N ALA A 183 9.52 -12.63 -2.79
CA ALA A 183 8.52 -13.40 -3.52
C ALA A 183 9.13 -14.30 -4.61
N ALA A 184 10.07 -13.78 -5.39
CA ALA A 184 10.73 -14.55 -6.45
C ALA A 184 11.49 -15.76 -5.87
N ARG A 185 12.18 -15.56 -4.74
CA ARG A 185 12.89 -16.63 -4.03
C ARG A 185 11.93 -17.65 -3.44
N TYR A 186 10.89 -17.19 -2.76
CA TYR A 186 9.95 -18.02 -2.05
C TYR A 186 9.07 -18.88 -2.99
N TYR A 187 8.55 -18.30 -4.07
CA TYR A 187 7.64 -19.00 -4.98
C TYR A 187 8.33 -19.76 -6.11
N TYR A 188 9.47 -19.25 -6.60
CA TYR A 188 10.10 -19.75 -7.83
C TYR A 188 11.59 -20.04 -7.71
N ARG A 189 12.19 -19.88 -6.52
CA ARG A 189 13.62 -20.10 -6.27
C ARG A 189 14.50 -19.36 -7.27
N THR A 190 14.09 -18.16 -7.67
CA THR A 190 14.76 -17.30 -8.65
C THR A 190 14.90 -15.87 -8.10
N SER A 191 15.59 -14.99 -8.82
CA SER A 191 15.68 -13.56 -8.50
C SER A 191 14.52 -12.77 -9.12
N ALA A 192 14.18 -11.61 -8.55
CA ALA A 192 13.15 -10.71 -9.06
C ALA A 192 13.41 -10.30 -10.52
N SER A 193 14.67 -10.14 -10.89
CA SER A 193 15.11 -9.83 -12.26
C SER A 193 14.79 -10.94 -13.28
N LYS A 194 14.71 -12.19 -12.84
CA LYS A 194 14.54 -13.38 -13.70
C LYS A 194 13.11 -13.90 -13.77
N LEU A 195 12.15 -13.19 -13.18
CA LEU A 195 10.74 -13.60 -13.23
C LEU A 195 10.21 -13.59 -14.67
N THR A 196 9.70 -14.74 -15.10
CA THR A 196 9.09 -14.89 -16.43
C THR A 196 7.73 -14.21 -16.49
N ALA A 197 7.21 -14.04 -17.71
CA ALA A 197 5.87 -13.51 -17.93
C ALA A 197 4.78 -14.28 -17.15
N GLY A 198 4.82 -15.61 -17.18
CA GLY A 198 3.84 -16.45 -16.49
C GLY A 198 3.95 -16.38 -14.96
N GLN A 199 5.18 -16.36 -14.43
CA GLN A 199 5.42 -16.20 -12.99
C GLN A 199 4.93 -14.83 -12.50
N SER A 200 5.26 -13.78 -13.25
CA SER A 200 4.87 -12.39 -12.98
C SER A 200 3.35 -12.22 -12.97
N ALA A 201 2.67 -12.74 -13.99
CA ALA A 201 1.21 -12.69 -14.07
C ALA A 201 0.53 -13.44 -12.92
N ARG A 202 1.13 -14.55 -12.46
CA ARG A 202 0.61 -15.30 -11.32
C ARG A 202 0.77 -14.53 -10.02
N LEU A 203 1.95 -13.98 -9.75
CA LEU A 203 2.19 -13.12 -8.59
C LEU A 203 1.20 -11.94 -8.56
N ALA A 204 0.96 -11.28 -9.70
CA ALA A 204 0.02 -10.18 -9.80
C ALA A 204 -1.40 -10.53 -9.36
N VAL A 205 -1.89 -11.72 -9.70
CA VAL A 205 -3.23 -12.18 -9.32
C VAL A 205 -3.33 -12.51 -7.82
N MET A 206 -2.20 -12.78 -7.15
CA MET A 206 -2.17 -13.10 -5.73
C MET A 206 -2.30 -11.85 -4.84
N LEU A 207 -1.86 -10.68 -5.32
CA LEU A 207 -1.80 -9.44 -4.55
C LEU A 207 -3.10 -9.02 -3.83
N PRO A 208 -4.30 -9.20 -4.39
CA PRO A 208 -5.52 -8.81 -3.68
C PRO A 208 -5.77 -9.60 -2.38
N GLN A 209 -5.30 -10.85 -2.29
CA GLN A 209 -5.46 -11.70 -1.11
C GLN A 209 -4.21 -12.59 -0.90
N PRO A 210 -3.05 -12.00 -0.52
CA PRO A 210 -1.76 -12.67 -0.58
C PRO A 210 -1.70 -13.95 0.25
N LYS A 211 -2.13 -13.90 1.52
CA LYS A 211 -2.12 -15.05 2.45
C LYS A 211 -3.03 -16.19 2.00
N TYR A 212 -4.19 -15.86 1.43
CA TYR A 212 -5.11 -16.88 0.91
C TYR A 212 -4.48 -17.62 -0.27
N PHE A 213 -3.95 -16.89 -1.25
CA PHE A 213 -3.33 -17.51 -2.43
C PHE A 213 -1.99 -18.18 -2.12
N ASP A 214 -1.30 -17.76 -1.06
CA ASP A 214 -0.12 -18.43 -0.56
C ASP A 214 -0.41 -19.87 -0.12
N GLU A 215 -1.57 -20.11 0.50
CA GLU A 215 -2.05 -21.45 0.87
C GLU A 215 -2.78 -22.15 -0.29
N HIS A 216 -3.36 -21.39 -1.23
CA HIS A 216 -4.18 -21.91 -2.34
C HIS A 216 -3.50 -21.71 -3.71
N ARG A 217 -2.19 -21.96 -3.76
CA ARG A 217 -1.39 -21.75 -4.98
C ARG A 217 -1.91 -22.56 -6.17
N GLY A 218 -2.46 -23.75 -5.95
CA GLY A 218 -2.98 -24.62 -7.00
C GLY A 218 -4.36 -24.24 -7.56
N SER A 219 -4.99 -23.15 -7.11
CA SER A 219 -6.38 -22.86 -7.46
C SER A 219 -6.60 -22.61 -8.97
N VAL A 220 -7.71 -23.15 -9.49
CA VAL A 220 -8.13 -22.96 -10.88
C VAL A 220 -8.34 -21.47 -11.20
N TYR A 221 -8.90 -20.72 -10.25
CA TYR A 221 -9.08 -19.28 -10.37
C TYR A 221 -7.75 -18.56 -10.63
N LEU A 222 -6.72 -18.85 -9.84
CA LEU A 222 -5.40 -18.25 -10.00
C LEU A 222 -4.83 -18.56 -11.39
N ALA A 223 -4.89 -19.82 -11.82
CA ALA A 223 -4.40 -20.23 -13.15
C ALA A 223 -5.13 -19.51 -14.30
N GLN A 224 -6.46 -19.44 -14.26
CA GLN A 224 -7.26 -18.79 -15.31
C GLN A 224 -6.99 -17.29 -15.39
N ARG A 225 -6.98 -16.61 -14.24
CA ARG A 225 -6.75 -15.16 -14.17
C ARG A 225 -5.32 -14.79 -14.56
N SER A 226 -4.33 -15.62 -14.20
CA SER A 226 -2.93 -15.42 -14.60
C SER A 226 -2.78 -15.40 -16.12
N ARG A 227 -3.49 -16.27 -16.85
CA ARG A 227 -3.48 -16.27 -18.33
C ARG A 227 -4.04 -14.98 -18.90
N VAL A 228 -5.08 -14.42 -18.29
CA VAL A 228 -5.67 -13.14 -18.72
C VAL A 228 -4.67 -12.00 -18.52
N ILE A 229 -4.02 -11.93 -17.35
CA ILE A 229 -2.99 -10.92 -17.07
C ILE A 229 -1.81 -11.06 -18.03
N ALA A 230 -1.30 -12.28 -18.23
CA ALA A 230 -0.16 -12.53 -19.12
C ALA A 230 -0.39 -12.05 -20.56
N ARG A 231 -1.64 -12.15 -21.07
CA ARG A 231 -2.00 -11.69 -22.41
C ARG A 231 -2.05 -10.17 -22.56
N ARG A 232 -2.44 -9.45 -21.50
CA ARG A 232 -2.68 -8.00 -21.57
C ARG A 232 -1.54 -7.14 -21.01
N MET A 233 -0.68 -7.71 -20.16
CA MET A 233 0.36 -6.93 -19.47
C MET A 233 1.39 -6.30 -20.41
N GLY A 234 1.55 -6.83 -21.64
CA GLY A 234 2.44 -6.24 -22.63
C GLY A 234 2.09 -4.79 -22.99
N ALA A 235 0.81 -4.40 -22.85
CA ALA A 235 0.31 -3.06 -23.11
C ALA A 235 0.47 -2.10 -21.91
N ALA A 236 0.92 -2.58 -20.74
CA ALA A 236 1.16 -1.71 -19.60
C ALA A 236 2.43 -0.88 -19.82
N GLU A 237 2.24 0.44 -19.76
CA GLU A 237 3.31 1.43 -19.71
C GLU A 237 4.04 1.30 -18.37
N LEU A 238 5.37 1.44 -18.42
CA LEU A 238 6.20 1.50 -17.22
C LEU A 238 6.57 2.97 -17.02
N PRO A 239 6.61 3.45 -15.77
CA PRO A 239 7.25 4.73 -15.52
C PRO A 239 8.74 4.59 -15.84
N GLU A 240 9.28 5.65 -16.42
CA GLU A 240 10.69 5.89 -16.74
C GLU A 240 11.28 6.96 -15.81
#